data_AF-A0A519YQ39-F1
#
_entry.id   AF-A0A519YQ39-F1
#
_cell.length_a   1.000
_cell.length_b   1.000
_cell.length_c   1.000
_cell.angle_alpha   90.00
_cell.angle_beta   90.00
_cell.angle_gamma   90.00
#
_symmetry.space_group_name_H-M   'P 1'
#
loop_
_entity.id
_entity.type
_entity.pdbx_description
1 polymer ?
#
loop_
_entity_poly.entity_id
_entity_poly.type
_entity_poly.pdbx_seq_one_letter_code
_entity_poly.pdbx_strand_id
1 'polypeptide(L)'
;AYTFQLATDAFGDIPLSQALRGNEVTSPQYEPQRTVYDSIFNYIDKGIALLGTANAVSPGSQDLIFQGDAAQWIRFARTLKLRAYLRLSEVDPALAQQGITALYNSGATFLEEDAAIQYSTTGGNENPLFNEMVGLGRTQNIVASGTAVNNFLRNNDPRVFQVYDIIPGQDTIAYIRQGSYSSNANKAVSPPSAKVGANANDNASATTPVKLISLPESYFLQAEAIARGWAPGDAFSLYRQGVQASFASLGLANAATAYLQSAPDAQWPARAYGGRP
;
A
#
# COMPACT_ATOMS: atom_id res chain seq x y z
N ALA A 1 2.30 6.32 -14.78
CA ALA A 1 3.28 6.24 -13.66
C ALA A 1 2.99 5.05 -12.74
N TYR A 2 1.89 5.06 -11.97
CA TYR A 2 1.54 3.98 -11.03
C TYR A 2 1.63 2.57 -11.63
N THR A 3 1.00 2.33 -12.78
CA THR A 3 1.02 1.01 -13.44
C THR A 3 2.42 0.59 -13.90
N PHE A 4 3.25 1.53 -14.37
CA PHE A 4 4.64 1.24 -14.73
C PHE A 4 5.47 0.87 -13.50
N GLN A 5 5.24 1.53 -12.36
CA GLN A 5 5.90 1.18 -11.10
C GLN A 5 5.52 -0.25 -10.68
N LEU A 6 4.23 -0.59 -10.70
CA LEU A 6 3.77 -1.94 -10.37
C LEU A 6 4.40 -3.00 -11.30
N ALA A 7 4.42 -2.74 -12.60
CA ALA A 7 4.97 -3.67 -13.58
C ALA A 7 6.48 -3.86 -13.42
N THR A 8 7.25 -2.77 -13.29
CA THR A 8 8.71 -2.87 -13.16
C THR A 8 9.13 -3.42 -11.79
N ASP A 9 8.39 -3.13 -10.72
CA ASP A 9 8.65 -3.74 -9.39
C ASP A 9 8.40 -5.26 -9.42
N ALA A 10 7.50 -5.75 -10.28
CA ALA A 10 7.21 -7.18 -10.43
C ALA A 10 8.18 -7.91 -11.37
N PHE A 11 8.57 -7.28 -12.49
CA PHE A 11 9.26 -7.96 -13.59
C PHE A 11 10.68 -7.46 -13.87
N GLY A 12 11.11 -6.35 -13.26
CA GLY A 12 12.36 -5.69 -13.62
C GLY A 12 12.18 -4.87 -14.90
N ASP A 13 12.97 -5.18 -15.92
CA ASP A 13 12.90 -4.51 -17.21
C ASP A 13 11.54 -4.76 -17.88
N ILE A 14 10.95 -3.75 -18.50
CA ILE A 14 9.62 -3.84 -19.13
C ILE A 14 9.54 -3.00 -20.42
N PRO A 15 8.60 -3.28 -21.33
CA PRO A 15 8.29 -2.39 -22.44
C PRO A 15 7.88 -1.00 -21.98
N LEU A 16 8.56 0.04 -22.50
CA LEU A 16 8.29 1.44 -22.17
C LEU A 16 8.04 2.29 -23.42
N SER A 17 9.08 2.72 -24.14
CA SER A 17 8.92 3.66 -25.28
C SER A 17 8.25 3.03 -26.51
N GLN A 18 8.34 1.71 -26.62
CA GLN A 18 7.71 0.93 -27.69
C GLN A 18 6.35 0.32 -27.27
N ALA A 19 5.97 0.46 -26.00
CA ALA A 19 4.70 -0.07 -25.51
C ALA A 19 3.50 0.65 -26.14
N LEU A 20 2.36 -0.05 -26.22
CA LEU A 20 1.08 0.48 -26.72
C LEU A 20 1.10 0.94 -28.20
N ARG A 21 2.05 0.44 -28.99
CA ARG A 21 2.23 0.73 -30.42
C ARG A 21 2.00 -0.49 -31.30
N GLY A 22 1.01 -1.31 -30.98
CA GLY A 22 0.81 -2.64 -31.59
C GLY A 22 0.65 -2.66 -33.12
N ASN A 23 0.27 -1.53 -33.72
CA ASN A 23 0.18 -1.40 -35.19
C ASN A 23 1.56 -1.21 -35.86
N GLU A 24 2.57 -0.68 -35.15
CA GLU A 24 3.92 -0.46 -35.68
C GLU A 24 4.96 -1.40 -35.08
N VAL A 25 4.80 -1.77 -33.81
CA VAL A 25 5.72 -2.59 -33.04
C VAL A 25 4.96 -3.73 -32.37
N THR A 26 5.01 -4.90 -32.99
CA THR A 26 4.35 -6.11 -32.51
C THR A 26 5.17 -6.88 -31.45
N SER A 27 6.43 -6.49 -31.25
CA SER A 27 7.34 -7.11 -30.27
C SER A 27 8.19 -6.02 -29.60
N PRO A 28 7.60 -5.26 -28.66
CA PRO A 28 8.29 -4.15 -28.04
C PRO A 28 9.44 -4.64 -27.16
N GLN A 29 10.59 -3.99 -27.31
CA GLN A 29 11.76 -4.29 -26.51
C GLN A 29 11.58 -3.82 -25.07
N TYR A 30 12.26 -4.52 -24.16
CA TYR A 30 12.23 -4.22 -22.73
C TYR A 30 13.30 -3.17 -22.46
N GLU A 31 12.95 -2.17 -21.67
CA GLU A 31 13.89 -1.14 -21.23
C GLU A 31 14.29 -1.39 -19.77
N PRO A 32 15.54 -1.05 -19.40
CA PRO A 32 16.04 -1.23 -18.06
C PRO A 32 15.13 -0.64 -16.99
N GLN A 33 14.96 -1.32 -15.86
CA GLN A 33 14.16 -0.83 -14.72
C GLN A 33 14.53 0.61 -14.30
N ARG A 34 15.82 0.99 -14.39
CA ARG A 34 16.27 2.37 -14.15
C ARG A 34 15.59 3.37 -15.08
N THR A 35 15.59 3.11 -16.39
CA THR A 35 14.93 3.97 -17.39
C THR A 35 13.43 4.07 -17.13
N VAL A 36 12.82 2.98 -16.67
CA VAL A 36 11.41 2.96 -16.29
C VAL A 36 11.15 3.88 -15.09
N TYR A 37 11.99 3.82 -14.05
CA TYR A 37 11.92 4.74 -12.91
C TYR A 37 12.11 6.21 -13.30
N ASP A 38 13.07 6.53 -14.17
CA ASP A 38 13.25 7.88 -14.71
C ASP A 38 11.97 8.37 -15.43
N SER A 39 11.33 7.48 -16.19
CA SER A 39 10.05 7.79 -16.84
C SER A 39 8.91 8.00 -15.84
N ILE A 40 8.88 7.24 -14.74
CA ILE A 40 7.85 7.35 -13.70
C ILE A 40 7.87 8.75 -13.10
N PHE A 41 9.06 9.28 -12.76
CA PHE A 41 9.20 10.64 -12.25
C PHE A 41 8.71 11.68 -13.26
N ASN A 42 9.11 11.54 -14.54
CA ASN A 42 8.67 12.44 -15.61
C ASN A 42 7.14 12.42 -15.81
N TYR A 43 6.52 11.24 -15.81
CA TYR A 43 5.06 11.12 -15.92
C TYR A 43 4.32 11.73 -14.73
N ILE A 44 4.87 11.59 -13.52
CA ILE A 44 4.31 12.23 -12.32
C ILE A 44 4.39 13.76 -12.45
N ASP A 45 5.54 14.30 -12.84
CA ASP A 45 5.73 15.75 -12.95
C ASP A 45 4.83 16.36 -14.03
N LYS A 46 4.70 15.69 -15.18
CA LYS A 46 3.74 16.07 -16.22
C LYS A 46 2.30 16.04 -15.70
N GLY A 47 1.92 15.00 -14.95
CA GLY A 47 0.58 14.88 -14.37
C GLY A 47 0.27 16.00 -13.38
N ILE A 48 1.20 16.31 -12.48
CA ILE A 48 1.07 17.42 -11.52
C ILE A 48 0.94 18.76 -12.25
N ALA A 49 1.77 19.00 -13.27
CA ALA A 49 1.71 20.25 -14.04
C ALA A 49 0.37 20.41 -14.77
N LEU A 50 -0.12 19.35 -15.41
CA LEU A 50 -1.43 19.37 -16.10
C LEU A 50 -2.59 19.59 -15.12
N LEU A 51 -2.60 18.89 -13.98
CA LEU A 51 -3.63 19.08 -12.94
C LEU A 51 -3.55 20.44 -12.24
N GLY A 52 -2.37 21.08 -12.25
CA GLY A 52 -2.18 22.43 -11.73
C GLY A 52 -2.74 23.54 -12.63
N THR A 53 -3.15 23.21 -13.86
CA THR A 53 -3.82 24.17 -14.75
C THR A 53 -5.33 24.20 -14.50
N ALA A 54 -5.92 25.39 -14.50
CA ALA A 54 -7.37 25.52 -14.36
C ALA A 54 -8.07 24.84 -15.54
N ASN A 55 -8.94 23.86 -15.24
CA ASN A 55 -9.73 23.16 -16.24
C ASN A 55 -11.22 23.34 -15.91
N ALA A 56 -12.02 23.72 -16.91
CA ALA A 56 -13.45 23.90 -16.76
C ALA A 56 -14.22 22.57 -16.65
N VAL A 57 -13.58 21.45 -17.02
CA VAL A 57 -14.18 20.12 -17.04
C VAL A 57 -13.57 19.25 -15.96
N SER A 58 -14.40 18.75 -15.05
CA SER A 58 -14.05 17.74 -14.06
C SER A 58 -14.73 16.41 -14.41
N PRO A 59 -14.07 15.26 -14.21
CA PRO A 59 -14.68 13.96 -14.42
C PRO A 59 -15.78 13.63 -13.39
N GLY A 60 -15.84 14.35 -12.26
CA GLY A 60 -16.85 14.12 -11.21
C GLY A 60 -16.92 12.66 -10.80
N SER A 61 -18.13 12.10 -10.77
CA SER A 61 -18.38 10.70 -10.38
C SER A 61 -17.84 9.64 -11.34
N GLN A 62 -17.32 10.03 -12.51
CA GLN A 62 -16.63 9.10 -13.41
C GLN A 62 -15.24 8.72 -12.88
N ASP A 63 -14.66 9.53 -12.00
CA ASP A 63 -13.45 9.18 -11.25
C ASP A 63 -13.82 8.41 -9.98
N LEU A 64 -13.53 7.11 -10.00
CA LEU A 64 -13.87 6.19 -8.91
C LEU A 64 -13.00 6.32 -7.65
N ILE A 65 -11.96 7.16 -7.68
CA ILE A 65 -11.01 7.29 -6.56
C ILE A 65 -11.25 8.60 -5.82
N PHE A 66 -11.16 9.74 -6.51
CA PHE A 66 -11.26 11.07 -5.87
C PHE A 66 -12.42 11.91 -6.40
N GLN A 67 -13.36 11.32 -7.15
CA GLN A 67 -14.57 12.00 -7.61
C GLN A 67 -14.27 13.31 -8.39
N GLY A 68 -13.12 13.36 -9.08
CA GLY A 68 -12.68 14.51 -9.86
C GLY A 68 -11.99 15.61 -9.08
N ASP A 69 -11.58 15.36 -7.84
CA ASP A 69 -10.76 16.28 -7.05
C ASP A 69 -9.30 16.26 -7.54
N ALA A 70 -8.94 17.28 -8.32
CA ALA A 70 -7.59 17.47 -8.84
C ALA A 70 -6.54 17.68 -7.73
N ALA A 71 -6.91 18.29 -6.60
CA ALA A 71 -5.98 18.50 -5.49
C ALA A 71 -5.63 17.18 -4.81
N GLN A 72 -6.60 16.27 -4.67
CA GLN A 72 -6.35 14.90 -4.18
C GLN A 72 -5.49 14.10 -5.15
N TRP A 73 -5.71 14.22 -6.47
CA TRP A 73 -4.82 13.61 -7.46
C TRP A 73 -3.38 14.16 -7.42
N ILE A 74 -3.19 15.45 -7.16
CA ILE A 74 -1.86 16.05 -6.95
C ILE A 74 -1.20 15.48 -5.68
N ARG A 75 -1.94 15.33 -4.58
CA ARG A 75 -1.45 14.69 -3.35
C ARG A 75 -1.09 13.22 -3.56
N PHE A 76 -1.90 12.48 -4.31
CA PHE A 76 -1.59 11.12 -4.74
C PHE A 76 -0.28 11.07 -5.54
N ALA A 77 -0.15 11.93 -6.55
CA ALA A 77 1.03 11.99 -7.40
C ALA A 77 2.30 12.31 -6.61
N ARG A 78 2.24 13.26 -5.66
CA ARG A 78 3.35 13.60 -4.76
C ARG A 78 3.70 12.45 -3.80
N THR A 79 2.70 11.75 -3.27
CA THR A 79 2.90 10.57 -2.40
C THR A 79 3.51 9.41 -3.19
N LEU A 80 3.06 9.18 -4.42
CA LEU A 80 3.65 8.21 -5.33
C LEU A 80 5.10 8.55 -5.67
N LYS A 81 5.41 9.85 -5.88
CA LYS A 81 6.78 10.32 -6.12
C LYS A 81 7.68 10.04 -4.93
N LEU A 82 7.19 10.30 -3.71
CA LEU A 82 7.90 9.99 -2.47
C LEU A 82 8.17 8.49 -2.34
N ARG A 83 7.16 7.65 -2.58
CA ARG A 83 7.29 6.17 -2.62
C ARG A 83 8.36 5.74 -3.62
N ALA A 84 8.35 6.31 -4.83
CA ALA A 84 9.31 5.98 -5.87
C ALA A 84 10.75 6.40 -5.50
N TYR A 85 10.97 7.59 -4.91
CA TYR A 85 12.31 7.96 -4.42
C TYR A 85 12.78 7.07 -3.28
N LEU A 86 11.92 6.76 -2.30
CA LEU A 86 12.28 5.87 -1.19
C LEU A 86 12.60 4.45 -1.67
N ARG A 87 12.00 3.97 -2.76
CA ARG A 87 12.39 2.69 -3.38
C ARG A 87 13.84 2.72 -3.86
N LEU A 88 14.35 3.88 -4.32
CA LEU A 88 15.72 4.03 -4.78
C LEU A 88 16.75 4.22 -3.66
N SER A 89 16.30 4.31 -2.39
CA SER A 89 17.13 4.71 -1.25
C SER A 89 18.43 3.92 -1.07
N GLU A 90 18.44 2.64 -1.44
CA GLU A 90 19.61 1.77 -1.25
C GLU A 90 20.43 1.55 -2.54
N VAL A 91 19.87 1.86 -3.72
CA VAL A 91 20.55 1.67 -5.03
C VAL A 91 21.08 2.98 -5.61
N ASP A 92 20.40 4.09 -5.35
CA ASP A 92 20.81 5.44 -5.72
C ASP A 92 20.37 6.44 -4.62
N PRO A 93 21.01 6.38 -3.43
CA PRO A 93 20.67 7.26 -2.30
C PRO A 93 20.82 8.75 -2.63
N ALA A 94 21.76 9.11 -3.53
CA ALA A 94 21.99 10.49 -3.92
C ALA A 94 20.79 11.05 -4.70
N LEU A 95 20.30 10.31 -5.70
CA LEU A 95 19.11 10.69 -6.46
C LEU A 95 17.86 10.71 -5.55
N ALA A 96 17.71 9.71 -4.68
CA ALA A 96 16.60 9.64 -3.74
C ALA A 96 16.56 10.86 -2.80
N GLN A 97 17.70 11.18 -2.16
CA GLN A 97 17.83 12.33 -1.27
C GLN A 97 17.54 13.64 -2.01
N GLN A 98 18.17 13.87 -3.17
CA GLN A 98 17.96 15.09 -3.96
C GLN A 98 16.49 15.25 -4.34
N GLY A 99 15.87 14.18 -4.81
CA GLY A 99 14.48 14.16 -5.24
C GLY A 99 13.49 14.44 -4.11
N ILE A 100 13.72 13.83 -2.94
CA ILE A 100 12.90 14.04 -1.74
C ILE A 100 13.07 15.46 -1.21
N THR A 101 14.30 15.95 -1.09
CA THR A 101 14.55 17.33 -0.66
C THR A 101 13.88 18.33 -1.61
N ALA A 102 13.98 18.14 -2.93
CA ALA A 102 13.31 18.99 -3.91
C ALA A 102 11.78 18.93 -3.79
N LEU A 103 11.22 17.74 -3.56
CA LEU A 103 9.78 17.54 -3.36
C LEU A 103 9.27 18.31 -2.12
N TYR A 104 9.98 18.23 -0.99
CA TYR A 104 9.59 18.98 0.22
C TYR A 104 9.79 20.50 0.04
N ASN A 105 10.87 20.93 -0.61
CA ASN A 105 11.13 22.35 -0.87
C ASN A 105 10.09 22.99 -1.79
N SER A 106 9.40 22.20 -2.64
CA SER A 106 8.28 22.71 -3.43
C SER A 106 7.00 22.95 -2.63
N GLY A 107 7.00 22.73 -1.31
CA GLY A 107 5.81 22.77 -0.47
C GLY A 107 4.83 21.64 -0.77
N ALA A 108 5.35 20.45 -1.11
CA ALA A 108 4.52 19.30 -1.43
C ALA A 108 3.62 18.92 -0.24
N THR A 109 2.34 18.73 -0.55
CA THR A 109 1.36 18.10 0.32
C THR A 109 1.11 16.65 -0.12
N PHE A 110 0.87 15.77 0.84
CA PHE A 110 0.72 14.33 0.62
C PHE A 110 -0.72 13.88 0.88
N LEU A 111 -0.99 12.59 0.66
CA LEU A 111 -2.32 12.02 0.92
C LEU A 111 -2.67 12.10 2.41
N GLU A 112 -3.89 12.57 2.67
CA GLU A 112 -4.53 12.65 4.00
C GLU A 112 -5.73 11.67 4.10
N GLU A 113 -5.97 10.88 3.06
CA GLU A 113 -6.94 9.78 3.00
C GLU A 113 -6.42 8.63 2.14
N ASP A 114 -7.09 7.48 2.18
CA ASP A 114 -6.75 6.34 1.31
C ASP A 114 -7.08 6.68 -0.15
N ALA A 115 -6.12 6.45 -1.06
CA ALA A 115 -6.40 6.40 -2.48
C ALA A 115 -6.90 5.00 -2.83
N ALA A 116 -8.21 4.81 -2.94
CA ALA A 116 -8.81 3.49 -3.08
C ALA A 116 -9.94 3.44 -4.09
N ILE A 117 -10.10 2.28 -4.73
CA ILE A 117 -11.29 1.94 -5.52
C ILE A 117 -12.32 1.32 -4.59
N GLN A 118 -13.53 1.89 -4.60
CA GLN A 118 -14.69 1.36 -3.89
C GLN A 118 -15.39 0.30 -4.74
N TYR A 119 -15.77 -0.80 -4.11
CA TYR A 119 -16.45 -1.92 -4.78
C TYR A 119 -17.87 -2.09 -4.24
N SER A 120 -18.68 -2.81 -5.00
CA SER A 120 -20.09 -3.07 -4.70
C SER A 120 -20.37 -4.57 -4.68
N THR A 121 -21.61 -4.97 -4.41
CA THR A 121 -22.07 -6.36 -4.56
C THR A 121 -22.65 -6.62 -5.96
N THR A 122 -22.55 -5.67 -6.88
CA THR A 122 -23.03 -5.83 -8.25
C THR A 122 -22.02 -6.63 -9.05
N GLY A 123 -22.49 -7.68 -9.74
CA GLY A 123 -21.67 -8.54 -10.59
C GLY A 123 -20.77 -7.76 -11.53
N GLY A 124 -19.46 -8.03 -11.48
CA GLY A 124 -18.42 -7.36 -12.26
C GLY A 124 -17.85 -6.11 -11.60
N ASN A 125 -18.44 -5.66 -10.48
CA ASN A 125 -17.99 -4.52 -9.68
C ASN A 125 -17.69 -4.93 -8.23
N GLU A 126 -17.48 -6.22 -7.94
CA GLU A 126 -16.97 -6.70 -6.66
C GLU A 126 -15.45 -6.57 -6.56
N ASN A 127 -14.95 -6.60 -5.32
CA ASN A 127 -13.52 -6.70 -5.04
C ASN A 127 -12.92 -7.86 -5.84
N PRO A 128 -11.81 -7.63 -6.58
CA PRO A 128 -11.26 -8.63 -7.50
C PRO A 128 -10.80 -9.89 -6.78
N LEU A 129 -10.24 -9.79 -5.57
CA LEU A 129 -9.81 -10.95 -4.78
C LEU A 129 -11.00 -11.80 -4.35
N PHE A 130 -12.10 -11.17 -3.96
CA PHE A 130 -13.34 -11.88 -3.66
C PHE A 130 -13.93 -12.56 -4.91
N ASN A 131 -13.89 -11.87 -6.06
CA ASN A 131 -14.38 -12.43 -7.32
C ASN A 131 -13.59 -13.68 -7.75
N GLU A 132 -12.27 -13.70 -7.54
CA GLU A 132 -11.45 -14.92 -7.72
C GLU A 132 -11.93 -16.06 -6.81
N MET A 133 -12.25 -15.77 -5.55
CA MET A 133 -12.79 -16.79 -4.63
C MET A 133 -14.13 -17.34 -5.11
N VAL A 134 -15.01 -16.48 -5.63
CA VAL A 134 -16.29 -16.90 -6.23
C VAL A 134 -16.04 -17.79 -7.46
N GLY A 135 -15.12 -17.41 -8.35
CA GLY A 135 -14.74 -18.19 -9.53
C GLY A 135 -14.18 -19.58 -9.19
N LEU A 136 -13.53 -19.71 -8.03
CA LEU A 136 -13.04 -20.98 -7.47
C LEU A 136 -14.11 -21.76 -6.69
N GLY A 137 -15.40 -21.43 -6.85
CA GLY A 137 -16.50 -22.10 -6.15
C GLY A 137 -16.53 -21.81 -4.65
N ARG A 138 -16.06 -20.63 -4.24
CA ARG A 138 -15.92 -20.20 -2.83
C ARG A 138 -14.97 -21.06 -2.00
N THR A 139 -13.99 -21.67 -2.66
CA THR A 139 -12.92 -22.41 -1.98
C THR A 139 -12.01 -21.45 -1.21
N GLN A 140 -11.97 -21.56 0.12
CA GLN A 140 -11.05 -20.78 0.95
C GLN A 140 -9.62 -21.34 0.85
N ASN A 141 -8.86 -20.87 -0.14
CA ASN A 141 -7.47 -21.26 -0.39
C ASN A 141 -6.42 -20.24 0.12
N ILE A 142 -6.87 -19.11 0.69
CA ILE A 142 -6.04 -18.14 1.42
C ILE A 142 -6.31 -18.31 2.91
N VAL A 143 -5.27 -18.43 3.73
CA VAL A 143 -5.39 -18.66 5.18
C VAL A 143 -4.31 -17.89 5.94
N ALA A 144 -4.45 -17.81 7.27
CA ALA A 144 -3.53 -17.08 8.11
C ALA A 144 -2.08 -17.58 8.01
N SER A 145 -1.17 -16.63 7.72
CA SER A 145 0.26 -16.88 7.66
C SER A 145 0.87 -16.78 9.05
N GLY A 146 1.62 -17.81 9.45
CA GLY A 146 2.30 -17.84 10.74
C GLY A 146 3.33 -16.72 10.89
N THR A 147 3.96 -16.27 9.81
CA THR A 147 4.85 -15.10 9.86
C THR A 147 4.09 -13.84 10.25
N ALA A 148 2.90 -13.62 9.65
CA ALA A 148 2.08 -12.45 9.95
C ALA A 148 1.48 -12.54 11.36
N VAL A 149 0.87 -13.68 11.70
CA VAL A 149 0.25 -13.89 13.02
C VAL A 149 1.28 -13.77 14.14
N ASN A 150 2.46 -14.38 14.00
CA ASN A 150 3.50 -14.27 15.03
C ASN A 150 4.02 -12.84 15.22
N ASN A 151 4.08 -12.02 14.16
CA ASN A 151 4.42 -10.61 14.30
C ASN A 151 3.36 -9.83 15.10
N PHE A 152 2.06 -10.11 14.88
CA PHE A 152 1.00 -9.51 15.68
C PHE A 152 1.07 -9.98 17.14
N LEU A 153 1.25 -11.28 17.38
CA LEU A 153 1.32 -11.84 18.73
C LEU A 153 2.52 -11.29 19.52
N ARG A 154 3.70 -11.19 18.89
CA ARG A 154 4.90 -10.58 19.52
C ARG A 154 4.64 -9.15 19.99
N ASN A 155 3.77 -8.43 19.31
CA ASN A 155 3.42 -7.05 19.60
C ASN A 155 2.13 -6.87 20.39
N ASN A 156 1.52 -7.95 20.88
CA ASN A 156 0.20 -7.92 21.52
C ASN A 156 -0.82 -7.10 20.70
N ASP A 157 -0.78 -7.26 19.38
CA ASP A 157 -1.49 -6.40 18.45
C ASP A 157 -2.92 -6.89 18.20
N PRO A 158 -3.95 -6.13 18.63
CA PRO A 158 -5.34 -6.56 18.48
C PRO A 158 -5.82 -6.55 17.03
N ARG A 159 -5.08 -5.95 16.09
CA ARG A 159 -5.41 -5.98 14.65
C ARG A 159 -5.43 -7.40 14.09
N VAL A 160 -4.77 -8.36 14.72
CA VAL A 160 -4.78 -9.77 14.31
C VAL A 160 -6.20 -10.32 14.16
N PHE A 161 -7.11 -9.92 15.05
CA PHE A 161 -8.53 -10.33 15.05
C PHE A 161 -9.41 -9.51 14.10
N GLN A 162 -8.85 -8.48 13.46
CA GLN A 162 -9.52 -7.73 12.39
C GLN A 162 -9.05 -8.18 11.02
N VAL A 163 -7.84 -8.72 10.92
CA VAL A 163 -7.25 -9.24 9.67
C VAL A 163 -7.64 -10.69 9.44
N TYR A 164 -7.81 -11.48 10.49
CA TYR A 164 -8.18 -12.89 10.44
C TYR A 164 -9.41 -13.17 11.29
N ASP A 165 -10.29 -14.04 10.80
CA ASP A 165 -11.42 -14.52 11.58
C ASP A 165 -11.00 -15.67 12.50
N ILE A 166 -11.61 -15.71 13.68
CA ILE A 166 -11.41 -16.80 14.62
C ILE A 166 -12.22 -18.01 14.16
N ILE A 167 -11.63 -19.20 14.27
CA ILE A 167 -12.36 -20.45 14.03
C ILE A 167 -13.40 -20.63 15.15
N PRO A 168 -14.67 -21.01 14.84
CA PRO A 168 -15.68 -21.24 15.86
C PRO A 168 -15.18 -22.14 17.00
N GLY A 169 -15.32 -21.68 18.24
CA GLY A 169 -14.87 -22.39 19.44
C GLY A 169 -13.39 -22.22 19.81
N GLN A 170 -12.66 -21.32 19.15
CA GLN A 170 -11.30 -20.92 19.52
C GLN A 170 -11.26 -19.47 20.02
N ASP A 171 -10.17 -19.10 20.70
CA ASP A 171 -9.91 -17.74 21.18
C ASP A 171 -8.68 -17.11 20.50
N THR A 172 -8.04 -17.84 19.58
CA THR A 172 -6.78 -17.45 18.93
C THR A 172 -6.85 -17.65 17.42
N ILE A 173 -5.98 -16.95 16.68
CA ILE A 173 -5.84 -17.15 15.23
C ILE A 173 -4.96 -18.37 14.95
N ALA A 174 -5.55 -19.41 14.36
CA ALA A 174 -4.81 -20.58 13.90
C ALA A 174 -4.15 -20.30 12.55
N TYR A 175 -2.88 -20.65 12.39
CA TYR A 175 -2.09 -20.29 11.20
C TYR A 175 -1.27 -21.45 10.64
N ILE A 176 -0.80 -21.27 9.41
CA ILE A 176 0.18 -22.16 8.77
C ILE A 176 1.57 -21.51 8.79
N ARG A 177 2.59 -22.29 9.17
CA ARG A 177 3.99 -21.87 8.99
C ARG A 177 4.34 -21.89 7.49
N GLN A 178 4.90 -20.81 6.97
CA GLN A 178 5.30 -20.77 5.56
C GLN A 178 6.37 -21.84 5.25
N GLY A 179 6.24 -22.47 4.08
CA GLY A 179 7.12 -23.56 3.63
C GLY A 179 6.85 -24.94 4.27
N SER A 180 5.76 -25.10 5.03
CA SER A 180 5.47 -26.33 5.79
C SER A 180 4.44 -27.27 5.14
N TYR A 181 4.33 -27.27 3.81
CA TYR A 181 3.26 -27.94 3.03
C TYR A 181 2.93 -29.37 3.52
N SER A 182 3.94 -30.21 3.70
CA SER A 182 3.78 -31.62 4.13
C SER A 182 3.16 -31.80 5.53
N SER A 183 3.09 -30.74 6.33
CA SER A 183 2.60 -30.78 7.71
C SER A 183 1.21 -30.14 7.90
N ASN A 184 0.52 -29.77 6.82
CA ASN A 184 -0.72 -28.98 6.89
C ASN A 184 -1.99 -29.77 6.55
N ALA A 185 -1.88 -31.07 6.29
CA ALA A 185 -3.05 -31.91 6.06
C ALA A 185 -4.02 -31.84 7.25
N ASN A 186 -5.30 -31.57 6.98
CA ASN A 186 -6.40 -31.53 7.94
C ASN A 186 -6.24 -30.52 9.10
N LYS A 187 -5.40 -29.49 8.97
CA LYS A 187 -5.35 -28.41 9.95
C LYS A 187 -6.51 -27.46 9.76
N ALA A 188 -7.21 -27.15 10.85
CA ALA A 188 -8.12 -26.01 10.88
C ALA A 188 -7.28 -24.72 10.96
N VAL A 189 -7.51 -23.80 10.05
CA VAL A 189 -6.73 -22.55 9.92
C VAL A 189 -7.68 -21.38 9.77
N SER A 190 -7.38 -20.29 10.46
CA SER A 190 -8.18 -19.07 10.39
C SER A 190 -8.15 -18.51 8.96
N PRO A 191 -9.31 -18.20 8.37
CA PRO A 191 -9.36 -17.46 7.13
C PRO A 191 -9.02 -15.98 7.38
N PRO A 192 -8.60 -15.23 6.35
CA PRO A 192 -8.66 -13.78 6.39
C PRO A 192 -10.10 -13.33 6.64
N SER A 193 -10.27 -12.18 7.29
CA SER A 193 -11.59 -11.59 7.51
C SER A 193 -12.14 -10.94 6.24
N ALA A 194 -13.43 -10.62 6.25
CA ALA A 194 -14.01 -9.81 5.20
C ALA A 194 -13.38 -8.42 5.06
N LYS A 195 -12.75 -7.86 6.10
CA LYS A 195 -12.10 -6.53 6.06
C LYS A 195 -10.90 -6.46 5.11
N VAL A 196 -10.37 -7.62 4.71
CA VAL A 196 -9.26 -7.72 3.75
C VAL A 196 -9.71 -8.29 2.40
N GLY A 197 -11.02 -8.44 2.17
CA GLY A 197 -11.59 -8.86 0.88
C GLY A 197 -11.36 -10.33 0.52
N ALA A 198 -10.92 -11.16 1.48
CA ALA A 198 -10.39 -12.49 1.22
C ALA A 198 -11.06 -13.60 2.08
N ASN A 199 -12.26 -13.34 2.62
CA ASN A 199 -13.09 -14.39 3.18
C ASN A 199 -14.07 -14.88 2.10
N ALA A 200 -13.83 -16.09 1.59
CA ALA A 200 -14.62 -16.71 0.53
C ALA A 200 -16.06 -17.01 0.95
N ASN A 201 -16.35 -17.06 2.25
CA ASN A 201 -17.66 -17.37 2.81
C ASN A 201 -18.42 -16.14 3.33
N ASP A 202 -17.78 -14.97 3.38
CA ASP A 202 -18.40 -13.72 3.80
C ASP A 202 -18.53 -12.74 2.62
N ASN A 203 -19.78 -12.39 2.28
CA ASN A 203 -20.09 -11.48 1.18
C ASN A 203 -19.68 -10.03 1.46
N ALA A 204 -19.39 -9.64 2.71
CA ALA A 204 -18.79 -8.35 3.00
C ALA A 204 -17.39 -8.19 2.37
N SER A 205 -16.72 -9.29 2.02
CA SER A 205 -15.48 -9.26 1.24
C SER A 205 -15.65 -8.58 -0.12
N ALA A 206 -16.85 -8.66 -0.73
CA ALA A 206 -17.14 -8.12 -2.06
C ALA A 206 -17.00 -6.60 -2.14
N THR A 207 -17.25 -5.88 -1.05
CA THR A 207 -17.22 -4.41 -1.02
C THR A 207 -15.92 -3.85 -0.45
N THR A 208 -14.96 -4.70 -0.10
CA THR A 208 -13.69 -4.24 0.48
C THR A 208 -12.93 -3.39 -0.53
N PRO A 209 -12.55 -2.15 -0.16
CA PRO A 209 -11.82 -1.28 -1.07
C PRO A 209 -10.43 -1.83 -1.41
N VAL A 210 -9.99 -1.67 -2.65
CA VAL A 210 -8.59 -1.91 -3.03
C VAL A 210 -7.84 -0.58 -2.97
N LYS A 211 -6.82 -0.51 -2.11
CA LYS A 211 -6.03 0.69 -1.88
C LYS A 211 -4.82 0.70 -2.83
N LEU A 212 -4.64 1.80 -3.55
CA LEU A 212 -3.47 2.07 -4.37
C LEU A 212 -2.32 2.64 -3.52
N ILE A 213 -2.66 3.59 -2.65
CA ILE A 213 -1.81 4.09 -1.56
C ILE A 213 -2.72 4.29 -0.35
N SER A 214 -2.34 3.74 0.80
CA SER A 214 -3.11 3.93 2.03
C SER A 214 -2.64 5.17 2.81
N LEU A 215 -3.53 5.77 3.60
CA LEU A 215 -3.18 6.85 4.53
C LEU A 215 -2.06 6.45 5.51
N PRO A 216 -2.09 5.25 6.15
CA PRO A 216 -0.96 4.79 6.96
C PRO A 216 0.36 4.79 6.17
N GLU A 217 0.34 4.31 4.93
CA GLU A 217 1.52 4.30 4.08
C GLU A 217 2.02 5.71 3.76
N SER A 218 1.12 6.65 3.43
CA SER A 218 1.47 8.06 3.23
C SER A 218 2.25 8.62 4.44
N TYR A 219 1.80 8.34 5.66
CA TYR A 219 2.49 8.76 6.87
C TYR A 219 3.82 8.05 7.08
N PHE A 220 3.91 6.74 6.84
CA PHE A 220 5.16 6.00 7.00
C PHE A 220 6.22 6.43 5.98
N LEU A 221 5.83 6.72 4.74
CA LEU A 221 6.74 7.26 3.73
C LEU A 221 7.33 8.61 4.17
N GLN A 222 6.48 9.51 4.70
CA GLN A 222 6.94 10.81 5.21
C GLN A 222 7.83 10.64 6.44
N ALA A 223 7.47 9.74 7.36
CA ALA A 223 8.26 9.45 8.56
C ALA A 223 9.64 8.91 8.19
N GLU A 224 9.74 8.01 7.21
CA GLU A 224 11.03 7.47 6.75
C GLU A 224 11.90 8.55 6.10
N ALA A 225 11.34 9.39 5.22
CA ALA A 225 12.07 10.47 4.59
C ALA A 225 12.70 11.44 5.61
N ILE A 226 11.98 11.76 6.67
CA ILE A 226 12.48 12.61 7.77
C ILE A 226 13.48 11.85 8.63
N ALA A 227 13.23 10.58 8.96
CA ALA A 227 14.13 9.76 9.76
C ALA A 227 15.51 9.56 9.08
N ARG A 228 15.55 9.57 7.74
CA ARG A 228 16.77 9.55 6.93
C ARG A 228 17.47 10.92 6.85
N GLY A 229 16.85 11.99 7.35
CA GLY A 229 17.36 13.36 7.24
C GLY A 229 17.22 13.98 5.85
N TRP A 230 16.34 13.42 5.00
CA TRP A 230 16.15 13.88 3.61
C TRP A 230 14.99 14.88 3.47
N ALA A 231 14.19 15.02 4.53
CA ALA A 231 13.08 15.95 4.64
C ALA A 231 13.03 16.58 6.05
N PRO A 232 12.51 17.81 6.20
CA PRO A 232 12.28 18.42 7.51
C PRO A 232 11.01 17.87 8.17
N GLY A 233 10.95 17.94 9.51
CA GLY A 233 9.74 17.67 10.28
C GLY A 233 9.96 16.74 11.47
N ASP A 234 8.88 16.16 11.98
CA ASP A 234 8.88 15.23 13.10
C ASP A 234 8.50 13.81 12.63
N ALA A 235 9.52 12.98 12.43
CA ALA A 235 9.35 11.59 12.01
C ALA A 235 8.55 10.76 13.03
N PHE A 236 8.70 11.03 14.34
CA PHE A 236 8.01 10.28 15.38
C PHE A 236 6.51 10.61 15.38
N SER A 237 6.15 11.89 15.21
CA SER A 237 4.75 12.29 15.07
C SER A 237 4.07 11.61 13.88
N LEU A 238 4.71 11.63 12.70
CA LEU A 238 4.19 10.98 11.49
C LEU A 238 4.10 9.45 11.64
N TYR A 239 5.10 8.82 12.24
CA TYR A 239 5.06 7.39 12.55
C TYR A 239 3.84 7.02 13.42
N ARG A 240 3.59 7.80 14.48
CA ARG A 240 2.41 7.59 15.34
C ARG A 240 1.12 7.80 14.57
N GLN A 241 1.03 8.83 13.73
CA GLN A 241 -0.13 9.06 12.87
C GLN A 241 -0.38 7.87 11.92
N GLY A 242 0.68 7.30 11.34
CA GLY A 242 0.60 6.08 10.54
C GLY A 242 0.03 4.88 11.31
N VAL A 243 0.51 4.64 12.53
CA VAL A 243 -0.02 3.57 13.40
C VAL A 243 -1.48 3.84 13.78
N GLN A 244 -1.82 5.07 14.18
CA GLN A 244 -3.18 5.46 14.53
C GLN A 244 -4.14 5.29 13.34
N ALA A 245 -3.75 5.77 12.15
CA ALA A 245 -4.54 5.59 10.93
C ALA A 245 -4.72 4.10 10.58
N SER A 246 -3.69 3.27 10.80
CA SER A 246 -3.79 1.83 10.55
C SER A 246 -4.80 1.16 11.48
N PHE A 247 -4.76 1.48 12.78
CA PHE A 247 -5.74 1.00 13.76
C PHE A 247 -7.15 1.50 13.44
N ALA A 248 -7.31 2.78 13.11
CA ALA A 248 -8.59 3.37 12.75
C ALA A 248 -9.20 2.70 11.51
N SER A 249 -8.38 2.38 10.51
CA SER A 249 -8.83 1.69 9.28
C SER A 249 -9.45 0.31 9.54
N LEU A 250 -9.15 -0.31 10.69
CA LEU A 250 -9.69 -1.59 11.11
C LEU A 250 -10.76 -1.46 12.20
N GLY A 251 -11.18 -0.25 12.55
CA GLY A 251 -12.16 0.00 13.61
C GLY A 251 -11.59 -0.09 15.02
N LEU A 252 -10.28 0.02 15.18
CA LEU A 252 -9.55 -0.11 16.45
C LEU A 252 -8.92 1.20 16.91
N ALA A 253 -9.46 2.36 16.54
CA ALA A 253 -8.86 3.67 16.85
C ALA A 253 -8.48 3.83 18.33
N ASN A 254 -9.32 3.34 19.24
CA ASN A 254 -9.11 3.43 20.70
C ASN A 254 -7.96 2.54 21.23
N ALA A 255 -7.52 1.53 20.47
CA ALA A 255 -6.45 0.63 20.87
C ALA A 255 -5.05 1.11 20.44
N ALA A 256 -4.97 2.09 19.54
CA ALA A 256 -3.70 2.54 18.97
C ALA A 256 -2.73 3.11 20.02
N THR A 257 -3.24 3.91 20.97
CA THR A 257 -2.41 4.53 22.02
C THR A 257 -1.79 3.48 22.94
N ALA A 258 -2.57 2.49 23.38
CA ALA A 258 -2.07 1.41 24.22
C ALA A 258 -1.04 0.54 23.47
N TYR A 259 -1.29 0.26 22.19
CA TYR A 259 -0.34 -0.46 21.33
C TYR A 259 1.00 0.28 21.23
N LEU A 260 1.00 1.58 20.94
CA LEU A 260 2.22 2.39 20.84
C LEU A 260 3.04 2.42 22.15
N GLN A 261 2.41 2.21 23.31
CA GLN A 261 3.08 2.19 24.61
C GLN A 261 3.68 0.82 24.97
N SER A 262 3.14 -0.27 24.42
CA SER A 262 3.40 -1.63 24.93
C SER A 262 3.97 -2.59 23.89
N ALA A 263 3.75 -2.35 22.59
CA ALA A 263 4.25 -3.21 21.53
C ALA A 263 5.78 -3.05 21.40
N PRO A 264 6.58 -4.13 21.56
CA PRO A 264 8.03 -4.05 21.55
C PRO A 264 8.61 -3.47 20.25
N ASP A 265 8.06 -3.84 19.09
CA ASP A 265 8.56 -3.38 17.79
C ASP A 265 7.95 -2.04 17.37
N ALA A 266 6.94 -1.54 18.10
CA ALA A 266 6.37 -0.22 17.86
C ALA A 266 7.12 0.90 18.60
N GLN A 267 8.09 0.52 19.44
CA GLN A 267 8.88 1.49 20.20
C GLN A 267 9.80 2.24 19.24
N TRP A 268 9.65 3.56 19.19
CA TRP A 268 10.52 4.41 18.39
C TRP A 268 11.96 4.34 18.92
N PRO A 269 12.97 4.08 18.06
CA PRO A 269 14.33 3.93 18.52
C PRO A 269 14.84 5.23 19.15
N ALA A 270 15.48 5.13 20.32
CA ALA A 270 16.04 6.27 21.06
C ALA A 270 17.26 6.93 20.38
N ARG A 271 17.69 6.47 19.19
CA ARG A 271 18.85 7.01 18.47
C ARG A 271 18.50 7.31 17.01
N ALA A 272 18.79 8.54 16.62
CA ALA A 272 18.80 8.99 15.23
C ALA A 272 19.68 8.07 14.38
N TYR A 273 19.19 7.72 13.20
CA TYR A 273 19.87 6.88 12.22
C TYR A 273 21.13 7.57 11.69
N GLY A 274 22.26 7.36 12.35
CA GLY A 274 23.59 7.50 11.78
C GLY A 274 24.14 6.11 11.49
N GLY A 275 24.17 5.74 10.20
CA GLY A 275 24.89 4.60 9.62
C GLY A 275 24.83 3.27 10.38
N ARG A 276 24.12 2.27 9.83
CA ARG A 276 24.42 0.88 10.22
C ARG A 276 25.79 0.47 9.63
N PRO A 277 26.61 -0.26 10.40
CA PRO A 277 27.94 -0.72 9.99
C PRO A 277 27.91 -1.68 8.80
#